data_AF-A0A3D2NES5-F1
#
_entry.id   AF-A0A3D2NES5-F1
#
_cell.length_a   1.000
_cell.length_b   1.000
_cell.length_c   1.000
_cell.angle_alpha   90.00
_cell.angle_beta   90.00
_cell.angle_gamma   90.00
#
_symmetry.space_group_name_H-M   'P 1'
#
loop_
_entity.id
_entity.type
_entity.pdbx_description
1 polymer ?
#
loop_
_entity_poly.entity_id
_entity_poly.type
_entity_poly.pdbx_seq_one_letter_code
_entity_poly.pdbx_strand_id
1 'polypeptide(L)' 'MSVSGRLAELGIDLPEVVPPVAAYIPAKVHGDLVYTSGQLPMVDGALPAVGKVGDGA' A
#
# COMPACT_ATOMS: atom_id res chain seq x y z
N MET A 1 0.32 23.47 1.73
CA MET A 1 -0.48 22.26 1.41
C MET A 1 0.20 21.06 2.04
N SER A 2 -0.55 20.21 2.75
CA SER A 2 -0.03 18.96 3.32
C SER A 2 -0.12 17.82 2.28
N VAL A 3 0.65 16.75 2.47
CA VAL A 3 0.55 15.53 1.64
C VAL A 3 -0.87 14.97 1.71
N SER A 4 -1.47 14.89 2.91
CA SER A 4 -2.85 14.46 3.11
C SER A 4 -3.87 15.33 2.37
N GLY A 5 -3.67 16.65 2.34
CA GLY A 5 -4.55 17.56 1.61
C GLY A 5 -4.54 17.31 0.11
N ARG A 6 -3.36 17.05 -0.47
CA ARG A 6 -3.22 16.73 -1.89
C ARG A 6 -3.83 15.38 -2.27
N LEU A 7 -3.77 14.39 -1.38
CA LEU A 7 -4.48 13.11 -1.58
C LEU A 7 -6.00 13.32 -1.62
N ALA A 8 -6.53 14.11 -0.68
CA ALA A 8 -7.96 14.43 -0.64
C ALA A 8 -8.43 15.20 -1.90
N GLU A 9 -7.65 16.16 -2.41
CA GLU A 9 -7.94 16.87 -3.66
C GLU A 9 -8.03 15.94 -4.88
N LEU A 10 -7.29 14.83 -4.86
CA LEU A 10 -7.34 13.79 -5.90
C LEU A 10 -8.48 12.77 -5.68
N GLY A 11 -9.25 12.89 -4.60
CA GLY A 11 -10.28 11.92 -4.22
C GLY A 11 -9.68 10.58 -3.76
N ILE A 12 -8.47 10.59 -3.21
CA ILE A 12 -7.77 9.40 -2.73
C ILE A 12 -7.78 9.39 -1.21
N ASP A 13 -8.47 8.41 -0.63
CA ASP A 13 -8.39 8.09 0.79
C ASP A 13 -7.20 7.14 1.05
N LEU A 14 -6.41 7.45 2.09
CA LEU A 14 -5.32 6.58 2.49
C LEU A 14 -5.88 5.39 3.30
N PRO A 15 -5.69 4.14 2.85
CA PRO A 15 -6.26 2.99 3.54
C PRO A 15 -5.53 2.72 4.87
N GLU A 16 -6.17 1.92 5.72
CA GLU A 16 -5.50 1.33 6.88
C GLU A 16 -4.35 0.41 6.44
N VAL A 17 -3.32 0.31 7.30
CA VAL A 17 -2.17 -0.54 7.03
C VAL A 17 -2.59 -2.01 7.13
N VAL A 18 -2.32 -2.77 6.07
CA VAL A 18 -2.63 -4.19 5.99
C VAL A 18 -1.75 -4.99 6.98
N PRO A 19 -2.33 -5.92 7.77
CA PRO A 19 -1.55 -6.77 8.66
C PRO A 19 -0.50 -7.63 7.91
N PRO A 20 0.67 -7.90 8.51
CA PRO A 20 1.65 -8.81 7.94
C PRO A 20 1.10 -10.22 7.72
N VAL A 21 1.41 -10.84 6.58
CA VAL A 21 0.94 -12.20 6.20
C VAL A 21 1.83 -13.30 6.79
N ALA A 22 2.99 -12.95 7.33
CA ALA A 22 3.94 -13.87 7.95
C ALA A 22 4.73 -13.16 9.08
N ALA A 23 5.82 -13.77 9.55
CA ALA A 23 6.66 -13.27 10.64
C ALA A 23 7.55 -12.08 10.20
N TYR A 24 6.94 -10.94 9.87
CA TYR A 24 7.59 -9.66 9.57
C TYR A 24 6.73 -8.47 10.05
N ILE A 25 7.29 -7.25 10.01
CA ILE A 25 6.60 -6.00 10.40
C ILE A 25 6.31 -5.12 9.18
N PRO A 26 5.30 -4.23 9.21
CA PRO A 26 4.93 -3.42 8.04
C PRO A 26 6.04 -2.48 7.57
N ALA A 27 6.79 -1.88 8.50
CA ALA A 27 7.95 -1.05 8.22
C ALA A 27 8.97 -1.07 9.36
N LYS A 28 10.25 -0.84 9.05
CA LYS A 28 11.34 -0.73 10.02
C LYS A 28 12.16 0.53 9.77
N VAL A 29 12.50 1.25 10.84
CA VAL A 29 13.43 2.38 10.79
C VAL A 29 14.86 1.89 11.02
N HIS A 30 15.80 2.38 10.21
CA HIS A 30 17.23 2.18 10.42
C HIS A 30 18.00 3.45 10.02
N GLY A 31 18.55 4.15 11.02
CA GLY A 31 19.09 5.50 10.83
C GLY A 31 18.00 6.43 10.31
N ASP A 32 18.27 7.11 9.21
CA ASP A 32 17.34 8.04 8.56
C ASP A 32 16.47 7.40 7.47
N LEU A 33 16.48 6.06 7.37
CA LEU A 33 15.74 5.30 6.36
C LEU A 33 14.56 4.54 6.97
N VAL A 34 13.43 4.58 6.28
CA VAL A 34 12.25 3.75 6.55
C VAL A 34 12.13 2.69 5.47
N TYR A 35 12.28 1.43 5.84
CA TYR A 35 12.12 0.28 4.96
C TYR A 35 10.70 -0.27 5.11
N THR A 36 9.90 -0.19 4.05
CA THR A 36 8.56 -0.80 4.01
C THR A 36 8.63 -2.23 3.50
N SER A 37 7.76 -3.09 4.03
CA SER A 37 7.50 -4.40 3.43
C SER A 37 6.70 -4.24 2.14
N GLY A 38 6.66 -5.30 1.31
CA GLY A 38 5.86 -5.32 0.08
C GLY A 38 4.40 -4.95 0.35
N GLN A 39 3.85 -4.04 -0.45
CA GLN A 39 2.46 -3.61 -0.40
C GLN A 39 1.69 -4.19 -1.59
N LEU A 40 0.47 -4.63 -1.34
CA LEU A 40 -0.46 -5.11 -2.35
C LEU A 40 -1.47 -4.00 -2.71
N PRO A 41 -2.09 -4.03 -3.92
CA PRO A 41 -3.09 -3.04 -4.32
C PRO A 41 -4.44 -3.32 -3.63
N MET A 42 -4.49 -3.34 -2.30
CA MET A 42 -5.70 -3.67 -1.54
C MET A 42 -6.74 -2.55 -1.64
N VAL A 43 -7.99 -2.92 -1.91
CA VAL A 43 -9.16 -2.02 -1.88
C VAL A 43 -10.23 -2.72 -1.04
N ASP A 44 -10.72 -2.05 0.00
CA ASP A 44 -11.73 -2.59 0.94
C ASP A 44 -11.40 -4.00 1.47
N GLY A 45 -10.11 -4.26 1.75
CA GLY A 45 -9.64 -5.54 2.27
C GLY A 45 -9.52 -6.67 1.23
N ALA A 46 -9.72 -6.39 -0.06
CA ALA A 46 -9.60 -7.36 -1.15
C ALA A 46 -8.55 -6.96 -2.20
N LEU A 47 -8.07 -7.95 -2.96
CA LEU A 47 -7.25 -7.72 -4.16
C LEU A 47 -8.19 -7.49 -5.36
N PRO A 48 -8.23 -6.29 -5.95
CA PRO A 48 -9.13 -5.98 -7.05
C PRO A 48 -8.72 -6.67 -8.37
N ALA A 49 -7.45 -7.02 -8.52
CA ALA A 49 -6.92 -7.71 -9.68
C ALA A 49 -5.75 -8.63 -9.29
N VAL A 50 -5.66 -9.79 -9.97
CA VAL A 50 -4.59 -10.78 -9.81
C VAL A 50 -4.21 -11.36 -11.17
N GLY A 51 -3.03 -11.98 -11.26
CA GLY A 51 -2.51 -12.58 -12.50
C GLY A 51 -1.44 -11.75 -13.18
N LYS A 52 -0.96 -12.22 -14.34
CA LYS A 52 0.08 -11.55 -15.12
C LYS A 52 -0.51 -10.51 -16.04
N VAL A 53 0.03 -9.29 -15.98
CA VAL A 53 -0.36 -8.19 -16.87
C VAL A 53 -0.07 -8.60 -18.32
N GLY A 54 -1.07 -8.45 -19.20
CA GLY A 54 -0.96 -8.73 -20.62
C GLY A 54 -1.28 -10.17 -21.05
N ASP A 55 -1.51 -11.10 -20.13
CA ASP A 55 -1.94 -12.48 -20.46
C ASP A 55 -3.45 -12.58 -20.80
N GLY A 56 -4.15 -11.45 -20.90
CA GLY A 56 -5.56 -11.36 -21.31
C GLY A 56 -5.74 -10.37 -22.46
N ALA A 57 -5.84 -10.91 -23.67
CA ALA A 57 -6.53 -10.35 -24.83
C ALA A 57 -7.35 -11.48 -25.46
#